data_AF-A0A257PMY3-F1
#
_entry.id   AF-A0A257PMY3-F1
#
_cell.length_a   1.000
_cell.length_b   1.000
_cell.length_c   1.000
_cell.angle_alpha   90.00
_cell.angle_beta   90.00
_cell.angle_gamma   90.00
#
_symmetry.space_group_name_H-M   'P 1'
#
loop_
_entity.id
_entity.type
_entity.pdbx_description
1 polymer ?
#
loop_
_entity_poly.entity_id
_entity_poly.type
_entity_poly.pdbx_seq_one_letter_code
_entity_poly.pdbx_strand_id
1 'polypeptide(L)'
;MVAQTLMLAFEAQQVIALRVTKMFSGGPDVQDEAHLMVSEKLATLAESGHMIAQAAMEGVHNLHADQVIQLYRRKVRANYRRLSAATV
;
A
#
# COMPACT_ATOMS: atom_id res chain seq x y z
N MET A 1 -6.80 9.33 -12.80
CA MET A 1 -6.01 9.80 -11.65
C MET A 1 -6.83 10.23 -10.42
N VAL A 2 -7.50 11.40 -10.38
CA VAL A 2 -8.09 11.98 -9.14
C VAL A 2 -9.02 11.05 -8.36
N ALA A 3 -10.02 10.46 -9.02
CA ALA A 3 -10.95 9.52 -8.36
C ALA A 3 -10.24 8.28 -7.79
N GLN A 4 -9.19 7.80 -8.47
CA GLN A 4 -8.39 6.67 -7.98
C GLN A 4 -7.55 7.06 -6.76
N THR A 5 -7.00 8.28 -6.74
CA THR A 5 -6.29 8.82 -5.58
C THR A 5 -7.21 8.98 -4.37
N LEU A 6 -8.44 9.47 -4.57
CA LEU A 6 -9.43 9.56 -3.49
C LEU A 6 -9.81 8.18 -2.93
N MET A 7 -10.03 7.20 -3.82
CA MET A 7 -10.28 5.82 -3.39
C MET A 7 -9.07 5.24 -2.65
N LEU A 8 -7.84 5.48 -3.12
CA LEU A 8 -6.62 5.07 -2.43
C LEU A 8 -6.53 5.68 -1.04
N ALA A 9 -6.82 6.98 -0.91
CA ALA A 9 -6.80 7.67 0.38
C ALA A 9 -7.81 7.03 1.35
N PHE A 10 -9.04 6.75 0.89
CA PHE A 10 -10.05 6.06 1.69
C PHE A 10 -9.60 4.65 2.12
N GLU A 11 -9.10 3.83 1.17
CA GLU A 11 -8.59 2.49 1.42
C GLU A 11 -7.41 2.53 2.44
N ALA A 12 -6.55 3.54 2.35
CA ALA A 12 -5.43 3.73 3.26
C ALA A 12 -5.91 4.07 4.69
N GLN A 13 -6.94 4.90 4.84
CA GLN A 13 -7.52 5.20 6.17
C GLN A 13 -8.05 3.94 6.87
N GLN A 14 -8.65 3.01 6.13
CA GLN A 14 -9.12 1.74 6.69
C GLN A 14 -7.96 0.88 7.22
N VAL A 15 -6.86 0.79 6.47
CA VAL A 15 -5.65 0.07 6.89
C VAL A 15 -5.00 0.72 8.11
N ILE A 16 -4.95 2.06 8.15
CA ILE A 16 -4.43 2.81 9.30
C ILE A 16 -5.26 2.52 10.54
N ALA A 17 -6.59 2.58 10.45
CA ALA A 17 -7.47 2.28 11.57
C ALA A 17 -7.22 0.86 12.12
N LEU A 18 -7.16 -0.16 11.24
CA LEU A 18 -6.87 -1.54 11.64
C LEU A 18 -5.52 -1.69 12.34
N ARG A 19 -4.48 -1.02 11.84
CA ARG A 19 -3.14 -1.03 12.45
C ARG A 19 -3.12 -0.37 13.81
N VAL A 20 -3.81 0.76 13.95
CA VAL A 20 -3.97 1.45 15.22
C VAL A 20 -4.68 0.51 16.20
N THR A 21 -5.78 -0.14 15.81
CA THR A 21 -6.46 -1.13 16.64
C THR A 21 -5.55 -2.28 17.05
N LYS A 22 -4.78 -2.87 16.12
CA LYS A 22 -3.81 -3.95 16.40
C LYS A 22 -2.70 -3.51 17.35
N MET A 23 -2.19 -2.29 17.21
CA MET A 23 -1.19 -1.75 18.14
C MET A 23 -1.78 -1.50 19.53
N PHE A 24 -3.03 -1.03 19.60
CA PHE A 24 -3.74 -0.82 20.85
C PHE A 24 -4.09 -2.13 21.57
N SER A 25 -4.44 -3.19 20.83
CA SER A 25 -4.70 -4.51 21.44
C SER A 25 -3.45 -5.13 22.07
N GLY A 26 -2.26 -4.68 21.66
CA GLY A 26 -1.01 -5.31 22.05
C GLY A 26 -0.88 -6.72 21.46
N GLY A 27 0.07 -7.49 21.98
CA GLY A 27 0.35 -8.85 21.55
C GLY A 27 1.77 -9.04 21.01
N PRO A 28 2.26 -10.30 20.97
CA PRO A 28 3.61 -10.61 20.50
C PRO A 28 3.80 -10.28 19.01
N ASP A 29 2.72 -10.27 18.22
CA ASP A 29 2.70 -10.09 16.77
C ASP A 29 2.62 -8.61 16.32
N VAL A 30 2.59 -7.66 17.26
CA VAL A 30 2.58 -6.22 16.94
C VAL A 30 3.91 -5.78 16.31
N GLN A 31 5.04 -6.31 16.79
CA GLN A 31 6.34 -6.02 16.20
C GLN A 31 6.46 -6.61 14.80
N ASP A 32 5.98 -7.85 14.61
CA ASP A 32 5.95 -8.51 13.30
C ASP A 32 5.13 -7.69 12.30
N GLU A 33 3.97 -7.15 12.70
CA GLU A 33 3.21 -6.23 11.85
C GLU A 33 4.04 -4.99 11.49
N ALA A 34 4.74 -4.38 12.46
CA ALA A 34 5.55 -3.19 12.19
C ALA A 34 6.68 -3.48 11.19
N HIS A 35 7.37 -4.61 11.30
CA HIS A 35 8.39 -5.03 10.35
C HIS A 35 7.80 -5.34 8.96
N LEU A 36 6.65 -6.01 8.92
CA LEU A 36 5.94 -6.30 7.68
C LEU A 36 5.52 -5.01 6.98
N MET A 37 5.02 -4.01 7.72
CA MET A 37 4.64 -2.70 7.18
C MET A 37 5.79 -2.00 6.45
N VAL A 38 7.03 -2.12 6.94
CA VAL A 38 8.20 -1.51 6.29
C VAL A 38 8.55 -2.29 5.02
N SER A 39 8.55 -3.61 5.11
CA SER A 39 8.83 -4.50 3.98
C SER A 39 7.84 -4.29 2.83
N GLU A 40 6.55 -4.15 3.14
CA GLU A 40 5.49 -3.83 2.16
C GLU A 40 5.74 -2.49 1.45
N LYS A 41 6.16 -1.45 2.19
CA LYS A 41 6.45 -0.13 1.60
C LYS A 41 7.67 -0.19 0.68
N LEU A 42 8.74 -0.88 1.11
CA LEU A 42 9.96 -1.03 0.30
C LEU A 42 9.70 -1.86 -0.96
N ALA A 43 8.93 -2.94 -0.86
CA ALA A 43 8.56 -3.75 -2.01
C ALA A 43 7.71 -2.94 -3.02
N THR A 44 6.75 -2.16 -2.53
CA THR A 44 5.90 -1.31 -3.40
C THR A 44 6.71 -0.18 -4.02
N LEU A 45 7.65 0.41 -3.27
CA LEU A 45 8.58 1.41 -3.79
C LEU A 45 9.41 0.83 -4.94
N ALA A 46 10.02 -0.33 -4.75
CA ALA A 46 10.84 -0.99 -5.77
C ALA A 46 10.01 -1.30 -7.04
N GLU A 47 8.81 -1.86 -6.88
CA GLU A 47 7.91 -2.18 -8.00
C GLU A 47 7.48 -0.92 -8.76
N SER A 48 7.10 0.15 -8.04
CA SER A 48 6.74 1.43 -8.65
C SER A 48 7.92 2.13 -9.33
N GLY A 49 9.11 2.08 -8.72
CA GLY A 49 10.34 2.63 -9.30
C GLY A 49 10.71 1.94 -10.61
N HIS A 50 10.55 0.61 -10.67
CA HIS A 50 10.74 -0.14 -11.90
C HIS A 50 9.74 0.27 -12.99
N MET A 51 8.45 0.41 -12.65
CA MET A 51 7.42 0.87 -13.59
C MET A 51 7.71 2.27 -14.13
N ILE A 52 8.15 3.19 -13.28
CA ILE A 52 8.51 4.56 -13.67
C ILE A 52 9.76 4.55 -14.57
N ALA A 53 10.77 3.77 -14.22
CA ALA A 53 12.00 3.65 -15.02
C ALA A 53 11.70 3.09 -16.41
N GLN A 54 10.87 2.05 -16.52
CA GLN A 54 10.41 1.53 -17.81
C GLN A 54 9.66 2.59 -18.61
N ALA A 55 8.70 3.28 -17.98
CA ALA A 55 7.92 4.33 -18.64
C ALA A 55 8.82 5.46 -19.18
N ALA A 56 9.87 5.82 -18.45
CA ALA A 56 10.85 6.80 -18.89
C ALA A 56 11.65 6.32 -20.11
N MET A 57 12.07 5.04 -20.13
CA MET A 57 12.77 4.44 -21.27
C MET A 57 11.88 4.34 -22.52
N GLU A 58 10.58 4.11 -22.33
CA GLU A 58 9.57 4.06 -23.38
C GLU A 58 9.13 5.46 -23.89
N GLY A 59 9.59 6.53 -23.23
CA GLY A 59 9.22 7.90 -23.59
C GLY A 59 7.78 8.27 -23.22
N VAL A 60 7.18 7.58 -22.25
CA VAL A 60 5.79 7.82 -21.83
C VAL A 60 5.71 9.11 -21.00
N HIS A 61 5.04 10.13 -21.53
CA HIS A 61 4.95 11.46 -20.93
C HIS A 61 4.45 11.48 -19.48
N ASN A 62 3.52 10.59 -19.10
CA ASN A 62 2.95 10.57 -17.74
C ASN A 62 3.62 9.56 -16.79
N LEU A 63 4.74 8.94 -17.20
CA LEU A 63 5.51 7.99 -16.40
C LEU A 63 4.66 6.87 -15.76
N HIS A 64 3.59 6.44 -16.43
CA HIS A 64 2.66 5.43 -15.91
C HIS A 64 2.02 5.80 -14.54
N ALA A 65 1.78 7.09 -14.29
CA ALA A 65 1.22 7.56 -13.01
C ALA A 65 -0.10 6.86 -12.62
N ASP A 66 -1.01 6.62 -13.57
CA ASP A 66 -2.27 5.92 -13.28
C ASP A 66 -2.02 4.45 -12.89
N GLN A 67 -1.08 3.76 -13.54
CA GLN A 67 -0.71 2.38 -13.19
C GLN A 67 -0.03 2.30 -11.82
N VAL A 68 0.80 3.29 -11.47
CA VAL A 68 1.41 3.39 -10.15
C VAL A 68 0.33 3.55 -9.08
N ILE A 69 -0.65 4.42 -9.28
CA ILE A 69 -1.77 4.56 -8.34
C ILE A 69 -2.55 3.25 -8.21
N GLN A 70 -2.84 2.56 -9.33
CA GLN A 70 -3.49 1.25 -9.30
C GLN A 70 -2.69 0.21 -8.52
N LEU A 71 -1.36 0.19 -8.68
CA LEU A 71 -0.47 -0.68 -7.90
C LEU A 71 -0.63 -0.43 -6.40
N TYR A 72 -0.55 0.83 -5.96
CA TYR A 72 -0.72 1.19 -4.55
C TYR A 72 -2.08 0.74 -4.02
N ARG A 73 -3.16 0.95 -4.78
CA ARG A 73 -4.51 0.48 -4.39
C ARG A 73 -4.59 -1.02 -4.22
N ARG A 74 -4.00 -1.80 -5.13
CA ARG A 74 -3.94 -3.27 -5.00
C ARG A 74 -3.24 -3.69 -3.71
N LYS A 75 -2.08 -3.08 -3.41
CA LYS A 75 -1.31 -3.38 -2.20
C LYS A 75 -2.08 -2.99 -0.93
N VAL A 76 -2.68 -1.80 -0.89
CA VAL A 76 -3.49 -1.35 0.26
C VAL A 76 -4.71 -2.26 0.49
N ARG A 77 -5.41 -2.68 -0.56
CA ARG A 77 -6.52 -3.64 -0.44
C ARG A 77 -6.07 -5.01 0.05
N ALA A 78 -4.91 -5.48 -0.38
CA ALA A 78 -4.33 -6.72 0.13
C ALA A 78 -4.03 -6.61 1.63
N ASN A 79 -3.45 -5.48 2.06
CA ASN A 79 -3.20 -5.18 3.47
C ASN A 79 -4.49 -5.15 4.28
N TYR A 80 -5.52 -4.48 3.76
CA TYR A 80 -6.84 -4.44 4.41
C TYR A 80 -7.37 -5.84 4.66
N ARG A 81 -7.40 -6.71 3.64
CA ARG A 81 -7.89 -8.10 3.76
C ARG A 81 -7.11 -8.90 4.79
N ARG A 82 -5.77 -8.76 4.79
CA ARG A 82 -4.90 -9.45 5.73
C ARG A 82 -5.13 -8.98 7.17
N LEU A 83 -5.14 -7.66 7.38
CA LEU A 83 -5.33 -7.07 8.70
C LEU A 83 -6.75 -7.31 9.23
N SER A 84 -7.78 -7.20 8.40
CA SER A 84 -9.15 -7.49 8.82
C SER A 84 -9.32 -8.95 9.26
N ALA A 85 -8.60 -9.88 8.63
CA ALA A 85 -8.60 -11.29 9.04
C ALA A 85 -7.78 -11.56 10.31
N ALA A 86 -6.88 -10.66 10.70
CA ALA A 86 -6.01 -10.80 11.87
C ALA A 86 -6.48 -9.98 13.09
N THR A 87 -7.49 -9.13 12.94
CA THR A 87 -8.02 -8.24 14.00
C THR A 87 -9.45 -8.58 14.40
N VAL A 88 -10.14 -9.45 13.65
CA VAL A 88 -11.43 -10.07 14.01
C VAL A 88 -11.15 -11.42 14.66
#